data_AF-A0A252E2Y6-F1
#
_entry.id   AF-A0A252E2Y6-F1
#
_cell.length_a   1.000
_cell.length_b   1.000
_cell.length_c   1.000
_cell.angle_alpha   90.00
_cell.angle_beta   90.00
_cell.angle_gamma   90.00
#
_symmetry.space_group_name_H-M   'P 1'
#
loop_
_entity.id
_entity.type
_entity.pdbx_description
1 polymer ?
#
loop_
_entity_poly.entity_id
_entity_poly.type
_entity_poly.pdbx_seq_one_letter_code
_entity_poly.pdbx_strand_id
1 'polypeptide(L)'
;MGKTLDECAARYRGFCKKYRPKPKPETKNHWGSRLLAGMKIKGKPKKYSPGQMTLPWDKQKVTDSTEVEEVARVFIEANCYNPAVPGIGFLQC
;
A
#
# COMPACT_ATOMS: atom_id res chain seq x y z
N MET A 1 -26.39 0.25 39.64
CA MET A 1 -27.68 -0.05 38.98
C MET A 1 -28.81 0.13 40.00
N GLY A 2 -30.09 0.13 39.60
CA GLY A 2 -31.23 0.34 40.52
C GLY A 2 -31.38 -0.78 41.55
N LYS A 3 -32.16 -0.56 42.62
CA LYS A 3 -32.40 -1.57 43.67
C LYS A 3 -33.51 -2.55 43.29
N THR A 4 -34.43 -2.14 42.41
CA THR A 4 -35.44 -3.00 41.78
C THR A 4 -35.15 -3.18 40.30
N LEU A 5 -35.79 -4.18 39.68
CA LEU A 5 -35.70 -4.41 38.23
C LEU A 5 -36.20 -3.21 37.43
N ASP A 6 -37.30 -2.59 37.86
CA ASP A 6 -37.87 -1.42 37.20
C ASP A 6 -36.94 -0.20 37.26
N GLU A 7 -36.32 0.04 38.42
CA GLU A 7 -35.32 1.10 38.57
C GLU A 7 -34.08 0.83 37.72
N CYS A 8 -33.65 -0.44 37.64
CA CYS A 8 -32.53 -0.84 36.78
C CYS A 8 -32.86 -0.56 35.31
N ALA A 9 -34.03 -1.00 34.83
CA ALA A 9 -34.49 -0.78 33.47
C ALA A 9 -34.62 0.72 33.13
N ALA A 10 -35.19 1.52 34.04
CA ALA A 10 -35.31 2.97 33.85
C ALA A 10 -33.95 3.66 33.71
N ARG A 11 -32.98 3.32 34.58
CA ARG A 11 -31.62 3.86 34.51
C ARG A 11 -30.90 3.40 33.23
N TYR A 12 -31.08 2.15 32.82
CA TYR A 12 -30.49 1.61 31.60
C TYR A 12 -31.04 2.30 30.34
N ARG A 13 -32.35 2.51 30.24
CA ARG A 13 -32.96 3.29 29.15
C ARG A 13 -32.38 4.71 29.08
N GLY A 14 -32.16 5.34 30.24
CA GLY A 14 -31.50 6.64 30.33
C GLY A 14 -30.05 6.63 29.85
N PHE A 15 -29.29 5.56 30.15
CA PHE A 15 -27.95 5.34 29.62
C PHE A 15 -27.96 5.20 28.09
N CYS A 16 -28.85 4.36 27.53
CA CYS A 16 -28.94 4.15 26.08
C CYS A 16 -29.22 5.45 25.32
N LYS A 17 -30.08 6.33 25.85
CA LYS A 17 -30.34 7.66 25.24
C LYS A 17 -29.12 8.59 25.25
N LYS A 18 -28.25 8.47 26.25
CA LYS A 18 -27.06 9.32 26.43
C LYS A 18 -25.81 8.72 25.79
N TYR A 19 -25.81 7.41 25.55
CA TYR A 19 -24.65 6.71 25.02
C TYR A 19 -24.33 7.20 23.61
N ARG A 20 -23.11 7.74 23.45
CA ARG A 20 -22.54 8.11 22.16
C ARG A 20 -21.26 7.30 21.99
N PRO A 21 -21.22 6.33 21.05
CA PRO A 21 -19.99 5.62 20.74
C PRO A 21 -18.90 6.62 20.39
N LYS A 22 -17.79 6.59 21.12
CA LYS A 22 -16.60 7.33 20.70
C LYS A 22 -15.98 6.57 19.52
N PRO A 23 -15.56 7.26 18.45
CA PRO A 23 -14.82 6.60 17.39
C PRO A 23 -13.57 5.95 18.00
N LYS A 24 -13.25 4.75 17.54
CA LYS A 24 -12.01 4.08 17.94
C LYS A 24 -10.84 5.00 17.58
N PRO A 25 -9.91 5.28 18.50
CA PRO A 25 -8.74 6.07 18.15
C PRO A 25 -8.00 5.38 17.01
N GLU A 26 -7.73 6.13 15.94
CA GLU A 26 -6.94 5.64 14.84
C GLU A 26 -5.50 5.42 15.31
N THR A 27 -5.06 4.16 15.34
CA THR A 27 -3.66 3.84 15.54
C THR A 27 -2.93 4.11 14.23
N LYS A 28 -2.29 5.27 14.11
CA LYS A 28 -1.40 5.56 12.98
C LYS A 28 -0.15 4.70 13.14
N ASN A 29 0.02 3.71 12.26
CA ASN A 29 1.28 2.99 12.19
C ASN A 29 2.26 3.80 11.32
N HIS A 30 3.45 4.08 11.86
CA HIS A 30 4.48 4.85 11.14
C HIS A 30 5.32 3.95 10.23
N TRP A 31 4.82 2.78 9.85
CA TRP A 31 5.59 1.78 9.11
C TRP A 31 5.94 2.32 7.71
N GLY A 32 4.96 2.84 6.97
CA GLY A 32 5.17 3.42 5.64
C GLY A 32 6.11 4.62 5.69
N SER A 33 5.88 5.57 6.60
CA SER A 33 6.75 6.75 6.73
C SER A 33 8.18 6.40 7.14
N ARG A 34 8.37 5.39 8.00
CA ARG A 34 9.71 4.90 8.38
C ARG A 34 10.41 4.17 7.25
N LEU A 35 9.69 3.34 6.50
CA LEU A 35 10.24 2.62 5.34
C LEU A 35 10.74 3.60 4.28
N LEU A 36 9.93 4.61 3.95
CA LEU A 36 10.27 5.61 2.94
C LEU A 36 11.39 6.56 3.38
N ALA A 37 11.45 6.93 4.67
CA ALA A 37 12.52 7.77 5.19
C ALA A 37 13.93 7.15 5.00
N GLY A 38 14.02 5.81 4.96
CA GLY A 38 15.28 5.08 4.73
C GLY A 38 15.59 4.77 3.26
N MET A 39 14.62 4.91 2.35
CA MET A 39 14.79 4.60 0.93
C MET A 39 15.57 5.71 0.24
N LYS A 40 16.89 5.53 0.14
CA LYS A 40 17.72 6.29 -0.81
C LYS A 40 17.50 5.66 -2.18
N ILE A 41 16.89 6.40 -3.13
CA ILE A 41 16.85 6.04 -4.54
C ILE A 41 18.28 6.13 -5.08
N LYS A 42 19.13 5.17 -4.75
CA LYS A 42 20.47 5.03 -5.33
C LYS A 42 20.42 3.82 -6.26
N GLY A 43 20.58 4.10 -7.55
CA GLY A 43 20.55 3.15 -8.67
C GLY A 43 21.74 2.18 -8.69
N LYS A 44 21.97 1.46 -7.59
CA LYS A 44 22.81 0.26 -7.63
C LYS A 44 21.88 -0.95 -7.75
N PRO A 45 22.13 -1.87 -8.71
CA PRO A 45 21.35 -3.09 -8.80
C PRO A 45 21.42 -3.84 -7.46
N LYS A 46 20.28 -4.34 -7.00
CA LYS A 46 20.18 -5.11 -5.75
C LYS A 46 21.21 -6.24 -5.80
N LYS A 47 22.22 -6.19 -4.93
CA LYS A 47 22.99 -7.40 -4.61
C LYS A 47 22.04 -8.32 -3.85
N TYR A 48 21.97 -9.59 -4.26
CA TYR A 48 21.19 -10.60 -3.56
C TYR A 48 21.58 -10.62 -2.08
N SER A 49 20.60 -10.56 -1.19
CA SER A 49 20.85 -10.75 0.24
C SER A 49 21.35 -12.17 0.49
N PRO A 50 22.27 -12.39 1.45
CA PRO A 50 22.71 -13.73 1.81
C PRO A 50 21.51 -14.65 2.11
N GLY A 51 21.38 -15.76 1.36
CA GLY A 51 20.28 -16.72 1.48
C GLY A 51 19.10 -16.53 0.51
N GLN A 52 19.09 -15.47 -0.31
CA GLN A 52 18.06 -15.32 -1.34
C GLN A 52 18.34 -16.27 -2.51
N MET A 53 17.44 -17.22 -2.77
CA MET A 53 17.51 -18.09 -3.94
C MET A 53 17.12 -17.33 -5.21
N THR A 54 17.82 -17.64 -6.31
CA THR A 54 17.48 -17.16 -7.65
C THR A 54 16.16 -17.80 -8.10
N LEU A 55 15.28 -17.03 -8.74
CA LEU A 55 14.03 -17.56 -9.25
C LEU A 55 14.30 -18.44 -10.49
N PRO A 56 13.52 -19.51 -10.72
CA PRO A 56 13.73 -20.42 -11.85
C PRO A 56 13.74 -19.73 -13.23
N TRP A 57 13.04 -18.61 -13.37
CA TRP A 57 12.93 -17.84 -14.61
C TRP A 57 13.96 -16.70 -14.74
N ASP A 58 14.80 -16.43 -13.72
CA ASP A 58 15.81 -15.37 -13.81
C ASP A 58 16.86 -15.62 -14.92
N LYS A 59 17.03 -16.89 -15.31
CA LYS A 59 17.94 -17.31 -16.40
C LYS A 59 17.19 -17.71 -17.68
N GLN A 60 15.87 -17.66 -17.66
CA GLN A 60 15.06 -18.04 -18.81
C GLN A 60 15.26 -16.98 -19.88
N LYS A 61 15.91 -17.38 -20.99
CA LYS A 61 15.92 -16.54 -22.19
C LYS A 61 14.53 -16.64 -22.79
N VAL A 62 13.69 -15.68 -22.47
CA VAL A 62 12.44 -15.51 -23.20
C VAL A 62 12.84 -15.04 -24.60
N THR A 63 12.71 -15.92 -25.58
CA THR A 63 12.59 -15.47 -26.97
C THR A 63 11.17 -14.95 -27.07
N ASP A 64 10.98 -13.67 -26.82
CA ASP A 64 9.65 -13.08 -26.96
C ASP A 64 9.17 -13.35 -28.38
N SER A 65 7.97 -13.92 -28.52
CA SER A 65 7.32 -13.92 -29.83
C SER A 65 7.08 -12.45 -30.19
N THR A 66 7.18 -12.11 -31.47
CA THR A 66 6.97 -10.74 -31.96
C THR A 66 5.66 -10.14 -31.45
N GLU A 67 4.62 -10.96 -31.28
CA GLU A 67 3.33 -10.58 -30.71
C GLU A 67 3.44 -10.07 -29.25
N VAL A 68 4.23 -10.72 -28.40
CA VAL A 68 4.41 -10.33 -26.99
C VAL A 68 5.12 -8.97 -26.91
N GLU A 69 6.13 -8.75 -27.74
CA GLU A 69 6.83 -7.45 -27.81
C GLU A 69 5.89 -6.32 -28.26
N GLU A 70 5.06 -6.58 -29.29
CA GLU A 70 4.10 -5.61 -29.81
C GLU A 70 3.04 -5.22 -28.76
N VAL A 71 2.47 -6.20 -28.06
CA VAL A 71 1.49 -5.94 -27.00
C VAL A 71 2.13 -5.20 -25.82
N ALA A 72 3.33 -5.61 -25.42
CA ALA A 72 4.06 -4.95 -24.33
C ALA A 72 4.35 -3.49 -24.64
N ARG A 73 4.75 -3.16 -25.88
CA ARG A 73 4.98 -1.78 -26.33
C ARG A 73 3.72 -0.93 -26.17
N VAL A 74 2.57 -1.41 -26.68
CA VAL A 74 1.29 -0.68 -26.58
C VAL A 74 0.91 -0.46 -25.11
N PHE A 75 1.08 -1.48 -24.26
CA PHE A 75 0.78 -1.37 -22.85
C PHE A 75 1.67 -0.34 -22.14
N ILE A 76 2.98 -0.35 -22.41
CA ILE A 76 3.92 0.61 -21.82
C ILE A 76 3.52 2.02 -22.26
N GLU A 77 3.40 2.28 -23.56
CA GLU A 77 3.03 3.60 -24.11
C GLU A 77 1.73 4.14 -23.52
N ALA A 78 0.69 3.30 -23.40
CA ALA A 78 -0.59 3.70 -22.84
C ALA A 78 -0.52 4.07 -21.34
N ASN A 79 0.45 3.50 -20.62
CA ASN A 79 0.63 3.73 -19.18
C ASN A 79 1.81 4.66 -18.85
N CYS A 80 2.45 5.24 -19.87
CA CYS A 80 3.58 6.12 -19.67
C CYS A 80 3.19 7.35 -18.86
N TYR A 81 3.78 7.47 -17.69
CA TYR A 81 3.60 8.62 -16.82
C TYR A 81 4.43 9.78 -17.35
N ASN A 82 3.76 10.82 -17.87
CA ASN A 82 4.39 12.07 -18.26
C ASN A 82 4.27 13.11 -17.12
N PRO A 83 5.31 13.31 -16.28
CA PRO A 83 5.23 14.29 -15.21
C PRO A 83 5.18 15.71 -15.77
N ALA A 84 4.11 16.44 -15.48
CA ALA A 84 3.94 17.85 -15.88
C ALA A 84 4.86 18.85 -15.14
N VAL A 85 5.84 18.36 -14.38
CA VAL A 85 6.66 19.18 -13.48
C VAL A 85 8.04 19.39 -14.08
N PRO A 86 8.45 20.64 -14.39
CA PRO A 86 9.78 20.91 -14.94
C PRO A 86 10.86 20.52 -13.91
N GLY A 87 11.80 19.65 -14.32
CA GLY A 87 12.96 19.25 -13.52
C GLY A 87 13.01 17.75 -13.14
N ILE A 88 11.94 17.00 -13.36
CA ILE A 88 11.99 15.53 -13.34
C ILE A 88 12.26 15.11 -14.79
N GLY A 89 13.50 14.77 -15.09
CA GLY A 89 13.89 14.35 -16.45
C GLY A 89 12.92 13.29 -16.98
N PHE A 90 12.62 13.35 -18.27
CA PHE A 90 11.78 12.38 -18.95
C PHE A 90 12.25 10.97 -18.58
N LEU A 91 11.38 10.17 -17.93
CA LEU A 91 11.54 8.73 -18.03
C LEU A 91 11.11 8.41 -19.45
N GLN A 92 12.10 8.13 -20.31
CA GLN A 92 11.82 7.61 -21.63
C GLN A 92 11.21 6.22 -21.46
N CYS A 93 9.90 6.16 -21.65
CA CYS A 93 9.30 5.05 -22.36
C CYS A 93 9.79 5.13 -23.82
#